data_AF-A0A4T0VS65-F1
#
_entry.id   AF-A0A4T0VS65-F1
#
_cell.length_a   1.000
_cell.length_b   1.000
_cell.length_c   1.000
_cell.angle_alpha   90.00
_cell.angle_beta   90.00
_cell.angle_gamma   90.00
#
_symmetry.space_group_name_H-M   'P 1'
#
loop_
_entity.id
_entity.type
_entity.pdbx_description
1 polymer ?
#
loop_
_entity_poly.entity_id
_entity_poly.type
_entity_poly.pdbx_seq_one_letter_code
_entity_poly.pdbx_strand_id
1 'polypeptide(L)'
;MSLLYFDYNALYTSLCMATEWDRFGGEYKGLRVSSTSIGAQRGTYFLQLPYRYSLPLLVFSGALHWLISQSIFLVNLEVYEPSPANILSRVRAADNGPRHDYEGDANLMSSGWSPLGTFCTVVVALAMIGFLLASGWRRFKYGIMPVAGSCSAAISAACHPDTDEAEAWEKPLRWGVVAEPCDEPRHCSFSSLPVETPTKGQWYA
;
A
#
# COMPACT_ATOMS: atom_id res chain seq x y z
N MET A 1 -4.67 1.42 -12.36
CA MET A 1 -3.63 0.55 -11.78
C MET A 1 -2.71 1.28 -10.82
N SER A 2 -2.19 2.46 -11.17
CA SER A 2 -1.25 3.18 -10.32
C SER A 2 -1.85 3.64 -8.98
N LEU A 3 -3.07 4.20 -8.95
CA LEU A 3 -3.74 4.58 -7.70
C LEU A 3 -3.91 3.40 -6.76
N LEU A 4 -4.48 2.29 -7.25
CA LEU A 4 -4.61 1.05 -6.49
C LEU A 4 -3.27 0.55 -5.93
N TYR A 5 -2.21 0.61 -6.73
CA TYR A 5 -0.87 0.24 -6.28
C TYR A 5 -0.38 1.14 -5.14
N PHE A 6 -0.55 2.47 -5.25
CA PHE A 6 -0.16 3.41 -4.20
C PHE A 6 -0.98 3.20 -2.92
N ASP A 7 -2.29 3.02 -3.02
CA ASP A 7 -3.18 2.77 -1.89
C ASP A 7 -2.80 1.48 -1.16
N TYR A 8 -2.58 0.40 -1.91
CA TYR A 8 -2.12 -0.87 -1.36
C TYR A 8 -0.76 -0.73 -0.68
N ASN A 9 0.19 -0.05 -1.32
CA ASN A 9 1.51 0.18 -0.73
C ASN A 9 1.42 1.00 0.57
N ALA A 10 0.60 2.04 0.59
CA ALA A 10 0.37 2.85 1.79
C ALA A 10 -0.24 2.04 2.94
N LEU A 11 -1.25 1.21 2.65
CA LEU A 11 -1.91 0.34 3.65
C LEU A 11 -0.97 -0.72 4.21
N TYR A 12 -0.17 -1.38 3.38
CA TYR A 12 0.81 -2.35 3.89
C TYR A 12 1.96 -1.68 4.64
N THR A 13 2.33 -0.46 4.26
CA THR A 13 3.35 0.32 4.97
C THR A 13 2.85 0.66 6.37
N SER A 14 1.61 1.16 6.48
CA SER A 14 1.01 1.50 7.77
C SER A 14 0.81 0.26 8.65
N LEU A 15 0.39 -0.88 8.07
CA LEU A 15 0.29 -2.15 8.80
C LEU A 15 1.67 -2.61 9.31
N CYS A 16 2.70 -2.56 8.46
CA CYS A 16 4.06 -2.93 8.87
C CYS A 16 4.57 -2.02 10.00
N MET A 17 4.40 -0.71 9.85
CA MET A 17 4.75 0.28 10.88
C MET A 17 4.04 -0.01 12.20
N ALA A 18 2.73 -0.21 12.18
CA ALA A 18 1.95 -0.48 13.38
C ALA A 18 2.35 -1.82 14.04
N THR A 19 2.62 -2.87 13.26
CA THR A 19 3.11 -4.15 13.80
C THR A 19 4.54 -4.06 14.35
N GLU A 20 5.36 -3.17 13.80
CA GLU A 20 6.71 -2.92 14.31
C GLU A 20 6.66 -2.11 15.60
N TRP A 21 5.79 -1.11 15.66
CA TRP A 21 5.48 -0.31 16.84
C TRP A 21 5.00 -1.19 17.99
N ASP A 22 3.97 -2.01 17.77
CA ASP A 22 3.41 -2.93 18.78
C ASP A 22 4.47 -3.86 19.43
N ARG A 23 5.47 -4.29 18.65
CA ARG A 23 6.53 -5.18 19.18
C ARG A 23 7.34 -4.55 20.29
N PHE A 24 7.54 -3.23 20.26
CA PHE A 24 8.28 -2.55 21.32
C PHE A 24 7.54 -2.53 22.66
N GLY A 25 6.22 -2.77 22.70
CA GLY A 25 5.51 -2.93 23.97
C GLY A 25 5.82 -4.26 24.68
N GLY A 26 6.22 -5.28 23.92
CA GLY A 26 6.41 -6.64 24.42
C GLY A 26 7.85 -7.12 24.55
N GLU A 27 8.74 -6.63 23.69
CA GLU A 27 10.10 -7.15 23.55
C GLU A 27 11.11 -6.00 23.44
N TYR A 28 12.31 -6.21 23.98
CA TYR A 28 13.45 -5.33 23.74
C TYR A 28 13.93 -5.51 22.29
N LYS A 29 13.97 -4.41 21.54
CA LYS A 29 14.28 -4.46 20.11
C LYS A 29 15.10 -3.23 19.70
N GLY A 30 16.08 -3.43 18.82
CA GLY A 30 16.85 -2.32 18.26
C GLY A 30 16.06 -1.48 17.25
N LEU A 31 16.39 -0.20 17.17
CA LEU A 31 15.80 0.74 16.22
C LEU A 31 16.17 0.41 14.78
N ARG A 32 15.29 0.77 13.85
CA ARG A 32 15.56 0.64 12.42
C ARG A 32 16.00 2.00 11.86
N VAL A 33 17.17 2.04 11.23
CA VAL A 33 17.79 3.26 10.69
C VAL A 33 18.08 3.11 9.20
N SER A 34 17.98 4.23 8.48
CA SER A 34 18.32 4.32 7.06
C SER A 34 19.81 4.58 6.81
N SER A 35 20.54 5.01 7.84
CA SER A 35 21.99 5.24 7.82
C SER A 35 22.76 4.00 8.28
N THR A 36 24.09 4.14 8.41
CA THR A 36 24.95 3.11 9.01
C THR A 36 24.41 2.67 10.36
N SER A 37 24.09 1.38 10.50
CA SER A 37 23.61 0.80 11.74
C SER A 37 24.76 0.61 12.73
N ILE A 38 24.54 1.03 13.98
CA ILE A 38 25.51 0.88 15.08
C ILE A 38 24.86 0.07 16.21
N GLY A 39 25.63 -0.78 16.89
CA GLY A 39 25.15 -1.59 18.02
C GLY A 39 24.03 -2.56 17.64
N ALA A 40 22.90 -2.49 18.35
CA ALA A 40 21.73 -3.34 18.14
C ALA A 40 20.77 -2.86 17.02
N GLN A 41 21.08 -1.71 16.40
CA GLN A 41 20.26 -1.14 15.33
C GLN A 41 20.20 -2.04 14.09
N ARG A 42 19.14 -1.89 13.30
CA ARG A 42 18.92 -2.63 12.07
C ARG A 42 18.81 -1.67 10.89
N GLY A 43 19.50 -1.96 9.80
CA GLY A 43 19.29 -1.25 8.55
C GLY A 43 17.85 -1.41 8.03
N THR A 44 17.34 -0.37 7.36
CA THR A 44 16.14 -0.48 6.53
C THR A 44 16.42 -1.32 5.28
N TYR A 45 15.38 -1.94 4.72
CA TYR A 45 15.46 -2.51 3.38
C TYR A 45 15.54 -1.39 2.34
N PHE A 46 16.18 -1.64 1.19
CA PHE A 46 16.23 -0.68 0.08
C PHE A 46 14.83 -0.36 -0.47
N LEU A 47 13.87 -1.28 -0.34
CA LEU A 47 12.46 -1.04 -0.57
C LEU A 47 11.74 -0.78 0.75
N GLN A 48 10.87 0.24 0.79
CA GLN A 48 10.10 0.66 1.98
C GLN A 48 9.28 -0.47 2.63
N LEU A 49 8.95 -1.52 1.88
CA LEU A 49 8.24 -2.71 2.37
C LEU A 49 9.14 -3.95 2.41
N PRO A 50 8.95 -4.85 3.40
CA PRO A 50 9.51 -6.19 3.36
C PRO A 50 9.13 -6.91 2.05
N TYR A 51 10.12 -7.56 1.41
CA TYR A 51 9.95 -8.25 0.12
C TYR A 51 8.74 -9.21 0.06
N ARG A 52 8.40 -9.83 1.19
CA ARG A 52 7.22 -10.71 1.34
C ARG A 52 5.88 -10.06 0.99
N TYR A 53 5.78 -8.74 1.08
CA TYR A 53 4.57 -7.99 0.76
C TYR A 53 4.71 -7.23 -0.57
N SER A 54 5.88 -6.63 -0.84
CA SER A 54 6.09 -5.85 -2.07
C SER A 54 6.14 -6.72 -3.33
N LEU A 55 6.73 -7.93 -3.27
CA LEU A 55 6.80 -8.83 -4.43
C LEU A 55 5.41 -9.30 -4.88
N PRO A 56 4.54 -9.86 -4.02
CA PRO A 56 3.18 -10.22 -4.43
C PRO A 56 2.41 -9.04 -5.01
N LEU A 57 2.52 -7.85 -4.39
CA LEU A 57 1.82 -6.64 -4.81
C LEU A 57 2.26 -6.19 -6.22
N LEU A 58 3.56 -6.27 -6.50
CA LEU A 58 4.12 -5.97 -7.82
C LEU A 58 3.66 -6.99 -8.87
N VAL A 59 3.69 -8.29 -8.53
CA VAL A 59 3.23 -9.38 -9.40
C VAL A 59 1.74 -9.20 -9.73
N PHE A 60 0.89 -8.98 -8.73
CA PHE A 60 -0.55 -8.77 -8.95
C PHE A 60 -0.84 -7.49 -9.74
N SER A 61 -0.14 -6.40 -9.45
CA SER A 61 -0.28 -5.14 -10.20
C SER A 61 0.10 -5.33 -11.67
N GLY A 62 1.23 -6.00 -11.95
CA GLY A 62 1.67 -6.33 -13.30
C GLY A 62 0.69 -7.24 -14.02
N ALA A 63 0.21 -8.28 -13.35
CA ALA A 63 -0.78 -9.22 -13.90
C ALA A 63 -2.11 -8.54 -14.23
N LEU A 64 -2.64 -7.70 -13.34
CA LEU A 64 -3.86 -6.93 -13.60
C LEU A 64 -3.66 -5.94 -14.74
N HIS A 65 -2.51 -5.25 -14.79
CA HIS A 65 -2.23 -4.33 -15.88
C HIS A 65 -2.19 -5.06 -17.23
N TRP A 66 -1.53 -6.21 -17.27
CA TRP A 66 -1.49 -7.08 -18.44
C TRP A 66 -2.88 -7.59 -18.84
N LEU A 67 -3.68 -8.08 -17.89
CA LEU A 67 -5.03 -8.57 -18.16
C LEU A 67 -5.98 -7.46 -18.64
N ILE A 68 -5.85 -6.23 -18.12
CA ILE A 68 -6.63 -5.08 -18.60
C ILE A 68 -6.29 -4.79 -20.06
N SER A 69 -5.00 -4.84 -20.43
CA SER A 69 -4.58 -4.69 -21.83
C SER A 69 -5.16 -5.77 -22.75
N GLN A 70 -5.50 -6.94 -22.22
CA GLN A 70 -6.16 -8.02 -22.96
C GLN A 70 -7.70 -7.96 -22.90
N SER A 71 -8.26 -7.09 -22.05
CA SER A 71 -9.71 -7.01 -21.82
C SER A 71 -10.39 -5.99 -22.72
N ILE A 72 -9.67 -4.93 -23.12
CA ILE A 72 -10.19 -3.84 -23.96
C ILE A 72 -9.32 -3.76 -25.21
N PHE A 73 -9.94 -3.87 -26.37
CA PHE A 73 -9.26 -3.70 -27.66
C PHE A 73 -10.05 -2.73 -28.54
N LEU A 74 -9.36 -1.99 -29.38
CA LEU A 74 -10.01 -1.08 -30.34
C LEU A 74 -10.40 -1.86 -31.58
N VAL A 75 -11.67 -1.74 -31.97
CA VAL A 75 -12.21 -2.30 -33.20
C VAL A 75 -12.51 -1.16 -34.15
N ASN A 76 -11.85 -1.17 -35.31
CA ASN A 76 -12.21 -0.28 -36.41
C ASN A 76 -13.26 -0.98 -37.27
N LEU A 77 -14.44 -0.37 -37.38
CA LEU A 77 -15.52 -0.84 -38.23
C LEU A 77 -15.48 -0.08 -39.55
N GLU A 78 -15.10 -0.79 -40.62
CA GLU A 78 -15.15 -0.29 -41.98
C GLU A 78 -16.47 -0.70 -42.63
N VAL A 79 -17.30 0.28 -42.98
CA VAL A 79 -18.58 0.04 -43.63
C VAL A 79 -18.37 -0.04 -45.15
N TYR A 80 -18.89 -1.09 -45.79
CA TYR A 80 -18.85 -1.27 -47.24
C TYR A 80 -20.25 -1.14 -47.84
N GLU A 81 -20.39 -0.26 -48.82
CA GLU A 81 -21.65 -0.01 -49.53
C GLU A 81 -21.58 -0.51 -50.98
N PRO A 82 -22.71 -0.91 -51.59
CA PRO A 82 -22.76 -1.28 -53.00
C PRO A 82 -22.30 -0.11 -53.89
N SER A 83 -21.45 -0.38 -54.88
CA SER A 83 -20.96 0.66 -55.78
C SER A 83 -22.09 1.14 -56.70
N PRO A 84 -22.28 2.47 -56.87
CA PRO A 84 -23.25 2.99 -57.82
C PRO A 84 -22.91 2.63 -59.28
N ALA A 85 -21.65 2.34 -59.58
CA ALA A 85 -21.19 1.95 -60.93
C ALA A 85 -21.43 0.47 -61.24
N ASN A 86 -21.45 -0.39 -60.23
CA ASN A 86 -21.69 -1.82 -60.39
C ASN A 86 -22.24 -2.43 -59.09
N ILE A 87 -23.50 -2.88 -59.14
CA ILE A 87 -24.23 -3.47 -58.01
C ILE A 87 -23.59 -4.76 -57.47
N LEU A 88 -22.69 -5.38 -58.24
CA LEU A 88 -21.91 -6.56 -57.82
C LEU A 88 -20.60 -6.20 -57.11
N SER A 89 -20.14 -4.94 -57.17
CA SER A 89 -18.94 -4.50 -56.43
C SER A 89 -19.32 -3.72 -55.18
N ARG A 90 -18.52 -3.88 -54.11
CA ARG A 90 -18.64 -3.11 -52.87
C ARG A 90 -17.44 -2.19 -52.74
N VAL A 91 -17.67 -0.96 -52.34
CA VAL A 91 -16.63 0.03 -52.09
C VAL A 91 -16.83 0.59 -50.68
N ARG A 92 -15.74 0.97 -50.01
CA ARG A 92 -15.80 1.50 -48.64
C ARG A 92 -16.70 2.74 -48.64
N ALA A 93 -17.61 2.85 -47.68
CA ALA A 93 -18.54 3.98 -47.56
C ALA A 93 -17.77 5.33 -47.50
N ALA A 94 -16.59 5.30 -46.88
CA ALA A 94 -15.64 6.41 -46.83
C ALA A 94 -15.16 6.90 -48.22
N ASP A 95 -15.12 6.02 -49.22
CA ASP A 95 -14.58 6.31 -50.55
C ASP A 95 -15.69 6.70 -51.56
N ASN A 96 -16.96 6.40 -51.26
CA ASN A 96 -18.11 6.54 -52.17
C ASN A 96 -18.97 7.81 -51.95
N GLY A 97 -18.83 8.50 -50.81
CA GLY A 97 -19.67 9.66 -50.51
C GLY A 97 -19.32 10.87 -51.39
N PRO A 98 -20.31 11.69 -51.82
CA PRO A 98 -19.99 13.06 -52.22
C PRO A 98 -19.26 13.71 -51.04
N ARG A 99 -18.28 14.60 -51.29
CA ARG A 99 -17.81 15.58 -50.28
C ARG A 99 -19.02 16.44 -49.88
N HIS A 100 -19.87 15.91 -49.02
CA HIS A 100 -20.96 16.59 -48.38
C HIS A 100 -20.51 16.77 -46.95
N ASP A 101 -20.48 18.03 -46.51
CA ASP A 101 -19.89 18.50 -45.26
C ASP A 101 -20.60 17.99 -43.97
N TYR A 102 -21.32 16.87 -44.06
CA TYR A 102 -21.71 16.09 -42.89
C TYR A 102 -20.55 15.16 -42.55
N GLU A 103 -19.79 15.61 -41.56
CA GLU A 103 -18.73 14.95 -40.80
C GLU A 103 -19.27 13.67 -40.09
N GLY A 104 -19.88 12.76 -40.83
CA GLY A 104 -20.32 11.46 -40.38
C GLY A 104 -19.20 10.47 -40.61
N ASP A 105 -18.36 10.28 -39.59
CA ASP A 105 -17.22 9.38 -39.60
C ASP A 105 -17.56 8.00 -40.18
N ALA A 106 -17.20 7.77 -41.44
CA ALA A 106 -17.29 6.46 -42.11
C ALA A 106 -16.36 5.40 -41.48
N ASN A 107 -15.59 5.79 -40.46
CA ASN A 107 -14.79 4.93 -39.60
C ASN A 107 -15.39 4.94 -38.19
N LEU A 108 -16.20 3.93 -37.86
CA LEU A 108 -16.65 3.77 -36.48
C LEU A 108 -15.52 3.09 -35.67
N MET A 109 -14.78 3.87 -34.90
CA MET A 109 -13.91 3.32 -33.86
C MET A 109 -14.76 2.96 -32.64
N SER A 110 -14.99 1.66 -32.44
CA SER A 110 -15.67 1.13 -31.26
C SER A 110 -14.68 0.41 -30.35
N SER A 111 -14.97 0.35 -29.05
CA SER A 111 -14.26 -0.55 -28.15
C SER A 111 -14.88 -1.94 -28.21
N GLY A 112 -14.04 -2.95 -28.39
CA GLY A 112 -14.36 -4.36 -28.14
C GLY A 112 -13.89 -4.77 -26.75
N TRP A 113 -14.57 -5.75 -26.16
CA TRP A 113 -14.22 -6.30 -24.86
C TRP A 113 -14.11 -7.82 -24.93
N SER A 114 -13.13 -8.39 -24.24
CA SER A 114 -12.91 -9.84 -24.14
C SER A 114 -13.57 -10.37 -22.87
N PRO A 115 -14.65 -11.18 -22.95
CA PRO A 115 -15.35 -11.69 -21.77
C PRO A 115 -14.42 -12.47 -20.83
N LEU A 116 -13.47 -13.23 -21.40
CA LEU A 116 -12.49 -14.01 -20.63
C LEU A 116 -11.50 -13.09 -19.91
N GLY A 117 -10.99 -12.05 -20.59
CA GLY A 117 -10.11 -11.04 -19.98
C GLY A 117 -10.80 -10.31 -18.83
N THR A 118 -12.04 -9.84 -19.07
CA THR A 118 -12.86 -9.17 -18.06
C THR A 118 -13.15 -10.10 -16.86
N PHE A 119 -13.46 -11.37 -17.10
CA PHE A 119 -13.68 -12.32 -16.01
C PHE A 119 -12.41 -12.53 -15.16
N CYS A 120 -11.27 -12.77 -15.80
CA CYS A 120 -9.99 -12.94 -15.11
C CYS A 120 -9.57 -11.70 -14.31
N THR A 121 -9.76 -10.49 -14.86
CA THR A 121 -9.47 -9.24 -14.13
C THR A 121 -10.32 -9.11 -12.87
N VAL A 122 -11.62 -9.39 -12.95
CA VAL A 122 -12.53 -9.34 -11.78
C VAL A 122 -12.11 -10.33 -10.71
N VAL A 123 -11.78 -11.57 -11.08
CA VAL A 123 -11.34 -12.60 -10.11
C VAL A 123 -10.07 -12.17 -9.39
N VAL A 124 -9.06 -11.67 -10.12
CA VAL A 124 -7.81 -11.20 -9.50
C VAL A 124 -8.06 -9.98 -8.60
N ALA A 125 -8.90 -9.03 -9.02
CA ALA A 125 -9.23 -7.86 -8.21
C ALA A 125 -9.93 -8.26 -6.89
N LEU A 126 -10.88 -9.18 -6.95
CA LEU A 126 -11.55 -9.71 -5.76
C LEU A 126 -10.58 -10.46 -4.83
N ALA A 127 -9.67 -11.26 -5.39
CA ALA A 127 -8.65 -11.95 -4.62
C ALA A 127 -7.71 -10.97 -3.88
N MET A 128 -7.31 -9.87 -4.53
CA MET A 128 -6.50 -8.83 -3.89
C MET A 128 -7.24 -8.15 -2.74
N ILE A 129 -8.52 -7.81 -2.92
CA ILE A 129 -9.36 -7.23 -1.86
C ILE A 129 -9.50 -8.20 -0.70
N GLY A 130 -9.77 -9.48 -0.98
CA GLY A 130 -9.85 -10.53 0.05
C GLY A 130 -8.56 -10.68 0.84
N PHE A 131 -7.40 -10.65 0.18
CA PHE A 131 -6.09 -10.68 0.84
C PHE A 131 -5.85 -9.45 1.73
N LEU A 132 -6.27 -8.27 1.29
CA LEU A 132 -6.20 -7.04 2.08
C LEU A 132 -7.07 -7.11 3.33
N LEU A 133 -8.32 -7.55 3.21
CA LEU A 133 -9.22 -7.73 4.35
C LEU A 133 -8.68 -8.78 5.34
N ALA A 134 -8.20 -9.92 4.84
CA ALA A 134 -7.63 -10.98 5.66
C ALA A 134 -6.36 -10.53 6.41
N SER A 135 -5.52 -9.70 5.78
CA SER A 135 -4.34 -9.12 6.45
C SER A 135 -4.71 -8.04 7.46
N GLY A 136 -5.74 -7.23 7.20
CA GLY A 136 -6.26 -6.21 8.12
C GLY A 136 -6.94 -6.78 9.36
N TRP A 137 -7.52 -7.98 9.29
CA TRP A 137 -8.09 -8.66 10.46
C TRP A 137 -7.07 -9.26 11.43
N ARG A 138 -5.77 -9.26 11.09
CA ARG A 138 -4.74 -9.76 11.99
C ARG A 138 -4.60 -8.81 13.18
N ARG A 139 -4.86 -9.31 14.39
CA ARG A 139 -4.63 -8.56 15.63
C ARG A 139 -3.14 -8.37 15.89
N PHE A 140 -2.81 -7.24 16.50
CA PHE A 140 -1.49 -6.97 17.07
C PHE A 140 -1.18 -7.97 18.18
N LYS A 141 0.11 -8.33 18.32
CA LYS A 141 0.53 -9.46 19.16
C LYS A 141 0.50 -9.09 20.64
N TYR A 142 0.88 -7.86 20.98
CA TYR A 142 0.98 -7.42 22.38
C TYR A 142 -0.19 -6.53 22.77
N GLY A 143 -0.56 -5.56 21.92
CA GLY A 143 -1.64 -4.60 22.18
C GLY A 143 -1.39 -3.71 23.39
N ILE A 144 -0.12 -3.56 23.80
CA ILE A 144 0.30 -2.77 24.96
C ILE A 144 0.59 -1.33 24.53
N MET A 145 1.25 -1.16 23.38
CA MET A 145 1.65 0.15 22.88
C MET A 145 0.46 0.85 22.20
N PRO A 146 0.20 2.14 22.47
CA PRO A 146 -0.86 2.87 21.79
C PRO A 146 -0.55 2.98 20.30
N VAL A 147 -1.59 2.85 19.48
CA VAL A 147 -1.46 2.98 18.03
C VAL A 147 -1.22 4.45 17.70
N ALA A 148 0.04 4.86 17.64
CA ALA A 148 0.46 6.21 17.25
C ALA A 148 0.19 6.48 15.75
N GLY A 149 0.04 5.42 14.95
CA GLY A 149 -0.04 5.52 13.49
C GLY A 149 1.21 6.20 12.93
N SER A 150 1.02 7.14 12.01
CA SER A 150 2.09 7.98 11.46
C SER A 150 2.15 9.38 12.11
N CYS A 151 1.61 9.55 13.32
CA CYS A 151 1.63 10.83 14.01
C CYS A 151 3.02 11.08 14.61
N SER A 152 3.76 12.03 14.05
CA SER A 152 5.09 12.40 14.52
C SER A 152 5.09 12.90 15.96
N ALA A 153 4.05 13.61 16.40
CA ALA A 153 3.92 14.08 17.77
C ALA A 153 3.81 12.91 18.77
N ALA A 154 3.00 11.89 18.44
CA ALA A 154 2.85 10.70 19.28
C ALA A 154 4.14 9.85 19.33
N ILE A 155 4.85 9.74 18.20
CA ILE A 155 6.14 9.05 18.15
C ILE A 155 7.19 9.82 18.97
N SER A 156 7.22 11.15 18.83
CA SER A 156 8.14 12.01 19.57
C SER A 156 7.92 11.92 21.07
N ALA A 157 6.67 11.93 21.55
CA ALA A 157 6.35 11.77 22.96
C ALA A 157 6.91 10.46 23.54
N ALA A 158 6.80 9.36 22.79
CA ALA A 158 7.38 8.08 23.21
C ALA A 158 8.92 8.05 23.22
N CYS A 159 9.59 8.97 22.52
CA CYS A 159 11.05 9.02 22.37
C CYS A 159 11.78 9.95 23.35
N HIS A 160 11.07 10.67 24.21
CA HIS A 160 11.67 11.53 25.22
C HIS A 160 11.57 10.86 26.60
N PRO A 161 12.58 10.08 27.02
CA PRO A 161 12.70 9.65 28.41
C PRO A 161 13.22 10.79 29.28
N ASP A 162 12.69 10.92 30.51
CA ASP A 162 13.20 11.89 31.50
C ASP A 162 14.55 11.45 32.10
N THR A 163 14.85 10.15 32.03
CA THR A 163 16.15 9.60 32.41
C THR A 163 17.14 9.69 31.26
N ASP A 164 18.23 10.44 31.45
CA ASP A 164 19.31 10.54 30.47
C ASP A 164 20.09 9.21 30.40
N GLU A 165 19.67 8.36 29.46
CA GLU A 165 20.34 7.10 29.15
C GLU A 165 21.37 7.31 28.05
N ALA A 166 22.64 7.34 28.43
CA ALA A 166 23.74 7.43 27.47
C ALA A 166 23.63 6.33 26.40
N GLU A 167 23.58 6.79 25.14
CA GLU A 167 23.57 5.96 23.93
C GLU A 167 22.42 4.92 23.89
N ALA A 168 21.26 5.25 24.47
CA ALA A 168 20.07 4.38 24.44
C ALA A 168 19.68 3.94 23.02
N TRP A 169 19.91 4.82 22.03
CA TRP A 169 19.61 4.60 20.62
C TRP A 169 20.42 3.47 19.96
N GLU A 170 21.55 3.05 20.55
CA GLU A 170 22.36 1.91 20.10
C GLU A 170 21.92 0.58 20.72
N LYS A 171 21.14 0.63 21.80
CA LYS A 171 20.75 -0.54 22.60
C LYS A 171 19.37 -1.04 22.17
N PRO A 172 19.01 -2.29 22.51
CA PRO A 172 17.63 -2.74 22.42
C PRO A 172 16.74 -1.91 23.35
N LEU A 173 15.67 -1.34 22.79
CA LEU A 173 14.71 -0.51 23.53
C LEU A 173 13.39 -1.26 23.70
N ARG A 174 12.69 -0.95 24.78
CA ARG A 174 11.31 -1.38 25.03
C ARG A 174 10.51 -0.16 25.45
N TRP A 175 9.25 -0.09 25.04
CA TRP A 175 8.33 0.95 25.46
C TRP A 175 7.56 0.50 26.70
N GLY A 176 7.47 1.37 27.70
CA GLY A 176 6.72 1.13 28.92
C GLY A 176 6.85 2.29 29.89
N VAL A 177 6.39 2.07 31.11
CA VAL A 177 6.49 3.05 32.20
C VAL A 177 7.94 3.06 32.68
N VAL A 178 8.56 4.24 32.62
CA VAL A 178 9.92 4.46 33.13
C VAL A 178 9.84 4.85 34.61
N ALA A 179 10.80 4.39 35.41
CA ALA A 179 10.84 4.69 36.83
C ALA A 179 11.34 6.12 37.06
N GLU A 180 10.49 6.97 37.62
CA GLU A 180 10.80 8.36 37.95
C GLU A 180 11.11 8.55 39.44
N PRO A 181 11.92 9.57 39.79
CA PRO A 181 12.05 10.03 41.18
C PRO A 181 10.69 10.52 41.73
N CYS A 182 10.49 10.35 43.04
CA CYS A 182 9.25 10.69 43.73
C CYS A 182 8.91 12.18 43.65
N ASP A 183 8.16 12.61 42.63
CA ASP A 183 7.29 13.82 42.58
C ASP A 183 6.79 14.13 41.15
N GLU A 184 7.28 13.42 40.13
CA GLU A 184 6.85 13.60 38.74
C GLU A 184 5.73 12.61 38.31
N PRO A 185 4.84 13.03 37.40
CA PRO A 185 3.77 12.17 36.90
C PRO A 185 4.35 11.08 36.00
N ARG A 186 4.21 9.81 36.36
CA ARG A 186 4.71 8.66 35.57
C ARG A 186 4.52 8.82 34.05
N HIS A 187 5.60 8.85 33.28
CA HIS A 187 5.58 8.90 31.82
C HIS A 187 5.83 7.52 31.19
N CYS A 188 5.42 7.37 29.93
CA CYS A 188 5.70 6.19 29.11
C CYS A 188 6.63 6.53 27.94
N SER A 189 7.84 5.99 27.96
CA SER A 189 8.83 6.25 26.91
C SER A 189 9.63 5.00 26.55
N PHE A 190 10.43 5.11 25.49
CA PHE A 190 11.42 4.10 25.14
C PHE A 190 12.60 4.15 26.09
N SER A 191 12.95 3.00 26.65
CA SER A 191 14.10 2.86 27.54
C SER A 191 14.83 1.54 27.28
N SER A 192 16.15 1.56 27.49
CA SER A 192 16.99 0.35 27.46
C SER A 192 17.02 -0.36 28.81
N LEU A 193 16.54 0.29 29.87
CA LEU A 193 16.41 -0.24 31.22
C LEU A 193 15.12 -1.06 31.40
N PRO A 194 14.97 -1.79 32.51
CA PRO A 194 13.73 -2.47 32.86
C PRO A 194 12.54 -1.51 32.91
N VAL A 195 11.57 -1.69 32.00
CA VAL A 195 10.31 -0.92 31.97
C VAL A 195 9.12 -1.76 32.41
N GLU A 196 8.19 -1.13 33.13
CA GLU A 196 6.93 -1.74 33.55
C GLU A 196 5.87 -1.62 32.44
N THR A 197 4.94 -2.58 32.40
CA THR A 197 3.80 -2.49 31.49
C THR A 197 2.78 -1.48 32.01
N PRO A 198 2.25 -0.56 31.18
CA PRO A 198 1.25 0.39 31.62
C PRO A 198 -0.02 -0.31 32.10
N THR A 199 -0.56 0.18 33.20
CA THR A 199 -1.78 -0.36 33.83
C THR A 199 -3.00 0.36 33.28
N LYS A 200 -4.02 -0.40 32.86
CA LYS A 200 -5.26 0.17 32.34
C LYS A 200 -5.95 1.03 33.41
N GLY A 201 -6.32 2.26 33.04
CA GLY A 201 -7.04 3.19 33.92
C GLY A 201 -6.14 4.15 34.71
N GLN A 202 -4.82 4.05 34.57
CA GLN A 202 -3.88 5.04 35.09
C GLN A 202 -3.57 6.08 34.01
N TRP A 203 -3.39 7.33 34.44
CA TRP A 203 -2.96 8.42 33.56
C TRP A 203 -1.44 8.45 33.52
N TYR A 204 -0.90 8.50 32.32
CA TYR A 204 0.52 8.67 32.04
C TYR A 204 0.64 9.95 31.22
N ALA A 205 1.60 10.80 31.59
CA ALA A 205 1.87 12.04 30.88
C ALA A 205 2.69 11.79 29.60
#